data_AF-A0A9E0W2V8-F1
#
_entry.id   AF-A0A9E0W2V8-F1
#
_cell.length_a   1.000
_cell.length_b   1.000
_cell.length_c   1.000
_cell.angle_alpha   90.00
_cell.angle_beta   90.00
_cell.angle_gamma   90.00
#
_symmetry.space_group_name_H-M   'P 1'
#
loop_
_entity.id
_entity.type
_entity.pdbx_description
1 polymer ?
#
loop_
_entity_poly.entity_id
_entity_poly.type
_entity_poly.pdbx_seq_one_letter_code
_entity_poly.pdbx_strand_id
1 'polypeptide(L)'
;IGVNAVDYSGYPDCRPEYIAAFEHMANLATKTGVEGERLSIETPLIDLTKAEIIQEGIRLGVDYGLTVSCYQADDEGRACGVCDSCRLRASGFKDAGVSDPTPYVPGVSD
;
A
#
# COMPACT_ATOMS: atom_id res chain seq x y z
N ILE A 1 -10.27 0.06 -0.18
CA ILE A 1 -9.06 0.12 -1.03
C ILE A 1 -7.83 0.45 -0.17
N GLY A 2 -6.62 0.05 -0.59
CA GLY A 2 -5.38 0.21 0.19
C GLY A 2 -4.57 1.48 -0.07
N VAL A 3 -5.24 2.61 -0.37
CA VAL A 3 -4.55 3.89 -0.60
C VAL A 3 -3.90 4.39 0.69
N ASN A 4 -2.81 5.14 0.55
CA ASN A 4 -2.04 5.69 1.65
C ASN A 4 -1.68 7.15 1.35
N ALA A 5 -1.82 8.04 2.33
CA ALA A 5 -1.56 9.47 2.18
C ALA A 5 -0.26 9.93 2.87
N VAL A 6 0.32 9.09 3.75
CA VAL A 6 1.48 9.44 4.59
C VAL A 6 2.80 9.22 3.86
N ASP A 7 2.93 8.10 3.14
CA ASP A 7 4.09 7.79 2.32
C ASP A 7 4.02 8.65 1.04
N TYR A 8 4.48 9.89 1.17
CA TYR A 8 4.34 10.93 0.17
C TYR A 8 4.99 10.55 -1.17
N SER A 9 4.20 9.95 -2.04
CA SER A 9 4.47 9.81 -3.47
C SER A 9 3.96 11.02 -4.26
N GLY A 10 3.24 11.95 -3.60
CA GLY A 10 2.72 13.18 -4.21
C GLY A 10 1.44 13.01 -5.03
N TYR A 11 0.81 11.82 -4.99
CA TYR A 11 -0.40 11.52 -5.75
C TYR A 11 -1.64 12.19 -5.11
N PRO A 12 -2.23 13.20 -5.76
CA PRO A 12 -3.33 13.97 -5.18
C PRO A 12 -4.61 13.15 -5.01
N ASP A 13 -4.72 12.03 -5.74
CA ASP A 13 -5.82 11.07 -5.72
C ASP A 13 -5.75 10.06 -4.56
N CYS A 14 -4.70 10.06 -3.76
CA CYS A 14 -4.61 9.21 -2.56
C CYS A 14 -5.04 9.92 -1.27
N ARG A 15 -5.46 11.20 -1.37
CA ARG A 15 -5.83 12.02 -0.22
C ARG A 15 -7.24 11.74 0.31
N PRO A 16 -7.50 11.90 1.62
CA PRO A 16 -8.85 11.74 2.19
C PRO A 16 -9.91 12.57 1.48
N GLU A 17 -9.58 13.80 1.04
CA GLU A 17 -10.53 14.69 0.37
C GLU A 17 -10.90 14.18 -1.02
N TYR A 18 -9.96 13.59 -1.76
CA TYR A 18 -10.26 12.97 -3.04
C TYR A 18 -11.18 11.76 -2.84
N ILE A 19 -10.86 10.90 -1.87
CA ILE A 19 -11.66 9.70 -1.57
C ILE A 19 -13.09 10.07 -1.19
N ALA A 20 -13.27 11.07 -0.31
CA ALA A 20 -14.59 11.56 0.08
C ALA A 20 -15.37 12.15 -1.11
N ALA A 21 -14.71 12.92 -1.98
CA ALA A 21 -15.33 13.46 -3.19
C ALA A 21 -15.73 12.36 -4.17
N PHE A 22 -14.88 11.35 -4.35
CA PHE A 22 -15.16 10.22 -5.24
C PHE A 22 -16.31 9.36 -4.71
N GLU A 23 -16.35 9.07 -3.40
CA GLU A 23 -17.47 8.37 -2.78
C GLU A 23 -18.79 9.12 -2.97
N HIS A 24 -18.79 10.44 -2.78
CA HIS A 24 -19.97 11.26 -3.03
C HIS A 24 -20.45 11.15 -4.49
N MET A 25 -19.52 11.29 -5.44
CA MET A 25 -19.82 11.15 -6.87
C MET A 25 -20.37 9.76 -7.19
N ALA A 26 -19.74 8.70 -6.67
CA ALA A 26 -20.16 7.31 -6.91
C ALA A 26 -21.59 7.04 -6.42
N ASN A 27 -21.97 7.63 -5.28
CA ASN A 27 -23.33 7.54 -4.76
C ASN A 27 -24.36 8.30 -5.62
N LEU A 28 -23.97 9.36 -6.33
CA LEU A 28 -24.83 10.05 -7.31
C LEU A 28 -24.93 9.33 -8.66
N ALA A 29 -23.87 8.61 -9.03
CA ALA A 29 -23.70 8.05 -10.38
C ALA A 29 -24.12 6.58 -10.51
N THR A 30 -24.51 5.91 -9.43
CA THR A 30 -24.86 4.49 -9.43
C THR A 30 -26.33 4.25 -9.11
N LYS A 31 -26.94 3.25 -9.75
CA LYS A 31 -28.33 2.84 -9.50
C LYS A 31 -28.57 2.53 -8.01
N THR A 32 -27.68 1.73 -7.43
CA THR A 32 -27.66 1.40 -6.00
C THR A 32 -27.68 2.66 -5.12
N GLY A 33 -26.82 3.63 -5.44
CA GLY A 33 -26.76 4.94 -4.77
C GLY A 33 -28.09 5.70 -4.81
N VAL A 34 -28.68 5.84 -6.00
CA VAL A 34 -29.92 6.61 -6.19
C VAL A 34 -31.19 5.89 -5.70
N GLU A 35 -31.14 4.56 -5.55
CA GLU A 35 -32.24 3.74 -5.01
C GLU A 35 -32.22 3.60 -3.48
N GLY A 36 -31.25 4.25 -2.81
CA GLY A 36 -31.26 4.44 -1.35
C GLY A 36 -30.20 3.65 -0.57
N GLU A 37 -29.37 2.86 -1.24
CA GLU A 37 -28.20 2.24 -0.61
C GLU A 37 -26.98 3.16 -0.72
N ARG A 38 -26.09 3.13 0.28
CA ARG A 38 -24.88 3.98 0.30
C ARG A 38 -23.64 3.13 0.06
N LEU A 39 -22.89 3.46 -0.98
CA LEU A 39 -21.53 2.96 -1.18
C LEU A 39 -20.58 3.65 -0.19
N SER A 40 -19.76 2.84 0.49
CA SER A 40 -18.67 3.28 1.39
C SER A 40 -17.33 2.84 0.83
N ILE A 41 -16.36 3.75 0.74
CA ILE A 41 -14.99 3.49 0.33
C ILE A 41 -14.12 3.45 1.58
N GLU A 42 -13.84 2.24 2.05
CA GLU A 42 -12.97 2.03 3.19
C GLU A 42 -11.50 2.20 2.81
N THR A 43 -10.76 3.06 3.52
CA THR A 43 -9.32 3.29 3.31
C THR A 43 -8.53 3.03 4.59
N PRO A 44 -8.45 1.76 5.06
CA PRO A 44 -7.92 1.43 6.38
C PRO A 44 -6.43 1.76 6.57
N LEU A 45 -5.71 2.00 5.47
CA LEU A 45 -4.27 2.29 5.49
C LEU A 45 -3.97 3.78 5.30
N ILE A 46 -4.98 4.64 5.15
CA ILE A 46 -4.78 6.01 4.63
C ILE A 46 -3.86 6.86 5.50
N ASP A 47 -3.98 6.71 6.82
CA ASP A 47 -3.23 7.48 7.83
C ASP A 47 -2.07 6.68 8.45
N LEU A 48 -1.83 5.44 8.00
CA LEU A 48 -0.76 4.60 8.54
C LEU A 48 0.58 4.91 7.88
N THR A 49 1.66 4.98 8.65
CA THR A 49 3.02 4.91 8.14
C THR A 49 3.32 3.52 7.56
N LYS A 50 4.39 3.40 6.75
CA LYS A 50 4.78 2.08 6.22
C LYS A 50 5.15 1.06 7.29
N ALA A 51 5.74 1.50 8.39
CA ALA A 51 6.02 0.64 9.54
C ALA A 51 4.72 0.12 10.19
N GLU A 52 3.73 0.99 10.38
CA GLU A 52 2.42 0.60 10.93
C GLU A 52 1.66 -0.34 9.99
N ILE A 53 1.73 -0.11 8.67
CA ILE A 53 1.16 -1.04 7.67
C ILE A 53 1.79 -2.43 7.80
N ILE A 54 3.12 -2.50 7.98
CA ILE A 54 3.85 -3.76 8.17
C ILE A 54 3.44 -4.45 9.46
N GLN A 55 3.39 -3.71 10.57
CA GLN A 55 2.95 -4.23 11.87
C GLN A 55 1.51 -4.77 11.81
N GLU A 56 0.61 -4.06 11.11
CA GLU A 56 -0.77 -4.49 10.95
C GLU A 56 -0.87 -5.78 10.12
N GLY A 57 -0.09 -5.91 9.04
CA GLY A 57 -0.04 -7.16 8.29
C GLY A 57 0.50 -8.33 9.12
N ILE A 58 1.55 -8.11 9.92
CA ILE A 58 2.06 -9.14 10.86
C ILE A 58 1.00 -9.53 11.88
N ARG A 59 0.30 -8.54 12.47
CA ARG A 59 -0.81 -8.78 13.41
C ARG A 59 -1.92 -9.62 12.80
N LEU A 60 -2.20 -9.43 11.51
CA LEU A 60 -3.20 -10.17 10.74
C LEU A 60 -2.68 -11.51 10.18
N GLY A 61 -1.41 -11.85 10.37
CA GLY A 61 -0.81 -13.09 9.89
C GLY A 61 -0.49 -13.09 8.39
N VAL A 62 -0.25 -11.92 7.79
CA VAL A 62 0.15 -11.80 6.38
C VAL A 62 1.56 -12.36 6.20
N ASP A 63 1.71 -13.27 5.24
CA ASP A 63 3.03 -13.68 4.76
C ASP A 63 3.54 -12.68 3.72
N TYR A 64 4.38 -11.75 4.18
CA TYR A 64 4.98 -10.74 3.32
C TYR A 64 5.94 -11.29 2.26
N GLY A 65 6.46 -12.52 2.42
CA GLY A 65 7.31 -13.18 1.43
C GLY A 65 6.57 -13.52 0.14
N LEU A 66 5.24 -13.57 0.19
CA LEU A 66 4.37 -13.80 -0.98
C LEU A 66 3.98 -12.50 -1.71
N THR A 67 4.41 -11.34 -1.21
CA THR A 67 4.00 -10.04 -1.76
C THR A 67 5.09 -9.41 -2.62
N VAL A 68 4.68 -8.70 -3.66
CA VAL A 68 5.59 -7.98 -4.55
C VAL A 68 5.32 -6.48 -4.45
N SER A 69 6.38 -5.71 -4.21
CA SER A 69 6.33 -4.24 -4.27
C SER A 69 7.27 -3.66 -5.31
N CYS A 70 8.33 -4.38 -5.69
CA CYS A 70 9.33 -3.91 -6.62
C CYS A 70 8.74 -3.56 -8.01
N TYR A 71 9.11 -2.40 -8.55
CA TYR A 71 8.72 -1.98 -9.90
C TYR A 71 9.49 -2.68 -11.03
N GLN A 72 10.59 -3.35 -10.69
CA GLN A 72 11.54 -3.94 -11.63
C GLN A 72 11.93 -5.34 -11.13
N ALA A 73 10.96 -6.09 -10.62
CA ALA A 73 11.21 -7.47 -10.24
C ALA A 73 11.69 -8.26 -11.46
N ASP A 74 12.61 -9.19 -11.26
CA ASP A 74 13.05 -10.07 -12.35
C ASP A 74 12.02 -11.17 -12.66
N ASP A 75 12.33 -12.02 -13.64
CA ASP A 75 11.45 -13.10 -14.09
C ASP A 75 11.17 -14.14 -12.98
N GLU A 76 12.03 -14.21 -11.96
CA GLU A 76 11.83 -15.04 -10.77
C GLU A 76 11.08 -14.32 -9.63
N GLY A 77 10.67 -13.07 -9.84
CA GLY A 77 9.94 -12.25 -8.88
C GLY A 77 10.82 -11.61 -7.80
N ARG A 78 12.15 -11.64 -7.95
CA ARG A 78 13.07 -11.04 -6.97
C ARG A 78 13.12 -9.53 -7.13
N ALA A 79 13.11 -8.81 -6.01
CA ALA A 79 13.15 -7.37 -5.98
C ALA A 79 14.54 -6.82 -6.40
N CYS A 80 14.54 -5.76 -7.21
CA CYS A 80 15.77 -5.14 -7.72
C CYS A 80 16.60 -4.41 -6.64
N GLY A 81 16.04 -4.12 -5.47
CA GLY A 81 16.72 -3.45 -4.37
C GLY A 81 16.98 -1.94 -4.54
N VAL A 82 16.92 -1.41 -5.77
CA VAL A 82 17.38 -0.05 -6.06
C VAL A 82 16.27 0.96 -6.34
N CYS A 83 15.06 0.50 -6.72
CA CYS A 83 13.95 1.39 -7.02
C CYS A 83 13.27 1.95 -5.75
N ASP A 84 12.53 3.04 -5.90
CA ASP A 84 11.89 3.73 -4.77
C ASP A 84 11.00 2.80 -3.93
N SER A 85 10.23 1.93 -4.58
CA SER A 85 9.38 0.96 -3.87
C SER A 85 10.20 -0.03 -3.03
N CYS A 86 11.36 -0.48 -3.53
CA CYS A 86 12.24 -1.35 -2.74
C CYS A 86 12.79 -0.61 -1.51
N ARG A 87 13.22 0.64 -1.68
CA ARG A 87 13.75 1.47 -0.58
C ARG A 87 12.70 1.75 0.48
N LEU A 88 11.49 2.13 0.07
CA LEU A 88 10.37 2.38 0.97
C LEU A 88 9.97 1.12 1.74
N ARG A 89 9.91 -0.03 1.05
CA ARG A 89 9.60 -1.32 1.68
C ARG A 89 10.67 -1.72 2.70
N ALA A 90 11.94 -1.70 2.31
CA ALA A 90 13.04 -2.05 3.19
C ALA A 90 13.11 -1.13 4.43
N SER A 91 12.93 0.19 4.24
CA SER A 91 12.82 1.14 5.36
C SER A 91 11.63 0.80 6.25
N GLY A 92 10.47 0.52 5.67
CA GLY A 92 9.28 0.13 6.41
C GLY A 92 9.51 -1.08 7.31
N PHE A 93 10.16 -2.14 6.81
CA PHE A 93 10.46 -3.34 7.62
C PHE A 93 11.44 -3.03 8.75
N LYS A 94 12.50 -2.27 8.42
CA LYS A 94 13.48 -1.80 9.39
C LYS A 94 12.83 -0.97 10.51
N ASP A 95 11.99 0.00 10.15
CA ASP A 95 11.32 0.90 11.07
C ASP A 95 10.24 0.17 11.90
N ALA A 96 9.61 -0.86 11.32
CA ALA A 96 8.70 -1.75 12.03
C ALA A 96 9.39 -2.69 13.04
N GLY A 97 10.72 -2.84 12.96
CA GLY A 97 11.48 -3.81 13.76
C GLY A 97 11.22 -5.26 13.36
N VAL A 98 10.84 -5.50 12.10
CA VAL A 98 10.50 -6.82 11.55
C VAL A 98 11.52 -7.19 10.48
N SER A 99 11.94 -8.46 10.44
CA SER A 99 12.82 -8.94 9.37
C SER A 99 12.13 -8.82 8.01
N ASP A 100 12.79 -8.22 7.03
CA ASP A 100 12.28 -8.13 5.66
C ASP A 100 12.37 -9.51 4.97
N PRO A 101 11.25 -10.14 4.58
CA PRO A 101 11.26 -11.44 3.91
C PRO A 101 11.41 -11.32 2.39
N THR A 102 11.63 -10.11 1.86
CA THR A 102 11.67 -9.86 0.41
C THR A 102 12.86 -10.58 -0.23
N PRO A 103 12.64 -11.40 -1.27
CA PRO A 103 13.75 -12.00 -2.02
C PRO A 103 14.34 -10.94 -2.96
N TYR A 104 15.58 -10.52 -2.73
CA TYR A 104 16.29 -9.57 -3.59
C TYR A 104 17.16 -10.26 -4.64
N VAL A 105 17.43 -9.58 -5.75
CA VAL A 105 18.39 -10.05 -6.76
C VAL A 105 19.80 -10.13 -6.15
N PRO A 106 20.64 -11.08 -6.60
CA PRO A 106 22.02 -11.19 -6.10
C PRO A 106 22.83 -9.90 -6.34
N GLY A 107 23.65 -9.51 -5.37
CA GLY A 107 24.57 -8.37 -5.51
C GLY A 107 23.99 -7.01 -5.12
N VAL A 108 22.75 -6.95 -4.64
CA VAL A 108 22.24 -5.81 -3.88
C VAL A 108 22.76 -5.97 -2.44
N SER A 109 23.72 -5.13 -2.05
CA SER A 109 24.19 -5.05 -0.65
C SER A 109 23.39 -4.02 0.14
N ASP A 110 23.08 -4.35 1.40
CA ASP A 110 22.44 -3.48 2.39
C ASP A 110 23.13 -2.11 2.58
#